data_AF-A0A3C1TKG9-F1
#
_entry.id   AF-A0A3C1TKG9-F1
#
_cell.length_a   1.000
_cell.length_b   1.000
_cell.length_c   1.000
_cell.angle_alpha   90.00
_cell.angle_beta   90.00
_cell.angle_gamma   90.00
#
_symmetry.space_group_name_H-M   'P 1'
#
loop_
_entity.id
_entity.type
_entity.pdbx_description
1 polymer ?
#
loop_
_entity_poly.entity_id
_entity_poly.type
_entity_poly.pdbx_seq_one_letter_code
_entity_poly.pdbx_strand_id
1 'polypeptide(L)'
;MNQTNHNTPKDVFLHLFNIFAFYLSIIAFITLLIQYVNKLFPDALNYYNYNSNGVTWASAVLFVSIPVFIFTSWLLEKDIKAMPEKKDFELRKWLLYFTLFLSAITIVVDLMIFVYNFLQGELTIRFFLKVLIVLIVAGATFAYYMWDLKRTIEKTNILKILATTLSIIVLGSIVAGFFIVGTPKEQRNKRFDDNRIEHLNNISSQINYYWQQKEKLPEQLTDLQNDINGFFLPVDPETNESYTYNVKSDLSFELCANFKTELKPDENMARANYYYGYPTLLASQKWDHGIGNVCFERTIDPDLLKTNSELKPEVIR
;
A
#
# COMPACT_ATOMS: atom_id res chain seq x y z
N MET A 1 41.66 37.85 15.24
CA MET A 1 40.66 38.27 14.24
C MET A 1 39.59 37.18 14.19
N ASN A 2 38.44 37.41 14.80
CA ASN A 2 37.30 36.49 14.73
C ASN A 2 36.76 36.53 13.30
N GLN A 3 37.15 35.56 12.46
CA GLN A 3 36.35 35.25 11.28
C GLN A 3 35.05 34.65 11.80
N THR A 4 33.99 35.43 11.72
CA THR A 4 32.64 34.94 11.95
C THR A 4 32.38 33.83 10.94
N ASN A 5 32.32 32.59 11.43
CA ASN A 5 31.89 31.39 10.71
C ASN A 5 30.45 31.59 10.20
N HIS A 6 30.28 32.35 9.13
CA HIS A 6 28.98 32.47 8.47
C HIS A 6 28.81 31.29 7.54
N ASN A 7 27.84 30.45 7.85
CA ASN A 7 27.37 29.41 6.94
C ASN A 7 27.02 30.09 5.61
N THR A 8 27.65 29.66 4.51
CA THR A 8 27.22 30.17 3.21
C THR A 8 25.81 29.64 2.93
N PRO A 9 24.98 30.35 2.14
CA PRO A 9 23.66 29.83 1.74
C PRO A 9 23.72 28.42 1.14
N LYS A 10 24.82 28.09 0.43
CA LYS A 10 25.11 26.75 -0.08
C LYS A 10 25.28 25.72 1.03
N ASP A 11 26.04 26.04 2.08
CA ASP A 11 26.26 25.12 3.21
C ASP A 11 24.94 24.85 3.96
N VAL A 12 24.14 25.90 4.19
CA VAL A 12 22.82 25.78 4.83
C VAL A 12 21.90 24.87 4.00
N PHE A 13 21.79 25.15 2.69
CA PHE A 13 20.98 24.36 1.78
C PHE A 13 21.42 22.89 1.77
N LEU A 14 22.72 22.61 1.66
CA LEU A 14 23.22 21.24 1.57
C LEU A 14 22.97 20.45 2.86
N HIS A 15 23.14 21.07 4.03
CA HIS A 15 22.82 20.43 5.32
C HIS A 15 21.33 20.14 5.47
N LEU A 16 20.46 21.11 5.14
CA LEU A 16 19.00 20.94 5.20
C LEU A 16 18.50 19.89 4.19
N PHE A 17 19.07 19.88 2.99
CA PHE A 17 18.70 18.92 1.97
C PHE A 17 19.17 17.50 2.32
N ASN A 18 20.36 17.36 2.92
CA ASN A 18 20.87 16.08 3.40
C ASN A 18 19.98 15.50 4.53
N ILE A 19 19.62 16.31 5.54
CA ILE A 19 18.75 15.84 6.63
C ILE A 19 17.32 15.54 6.15
N PHE A 20 16.82 16.30 5.17
CA PHE A 20 15.54 16.02 4.54
C PHE A 20 15.55 14.67 3.81
N ALA A 21 16.55 14.41 2.97
CA ALA A 21 16.70 13.14 2.27
C ALA A 21 16.83 11.98 3.26
N PHE A 22 17.59 12.17 4.35
CA PHE A 22 17.73 11.21 5.42
C PHE A 22 16.40 10.84 6.08
N TYR A 23 15.59 11.83 6.49
CA TYR A 23 14.29 11.56 7.11
C TYR A 23 13.31 10.90 6.13
N LEU A 24 13.29 11.31 4.86
CA LEU A 24 12.50 10.63 3.85
C LEU A 24 12.89 9.15 3.72
N SER A 25 14.19 8.85 3.72
CA SER A 25 14.67 7.46 3.69
C SER A 25 14.23 6.68 4.92
N ILE A 26 14.32 7.24 6.14
CA ILE A 26 13.85 6.56 7.36
C ILE A 26 12.35 6.27 7.30
N ILE A 27 11.55 7.30 7.00
CA ILE A 27 10.08 7.19 7.00
C ILE A 27 9.66 6.15 5.97
N ALA A 28 10.24 6.19 4.78
CA ALA A 28 9.96 5.21 3.74
C ALA A 28 10.42 3.80 4.13
N PHE A 29 11.59 3.64 4.75
CA PHE A 29 12.09 2.34 5.18
C PHE A 29 11.20 1.71 6.27
N ILE A 30 10.84 2.48 7.29
CA ILE A 30 9.89 2.02 8.33
C ILE A 30 8.55 1.65 7.70
N THR A 31 8.02 2.50 6.81
CA THR A 31 6.76 2.23 6.10
C THR A 31 6.83 0.93 5.33
N LEU A 32 7.92 0.69 4.59
CA LEU A 32 8.12 -0.52 3.81
C LEU A 32 8.07 -1.78 4.69
N LEU A 33 8.84 -1.79 5.78
CA LEU A 33 8.90 -2.92 6.70
C LEU A 33 7.55 -3.16 7.38
N ILE A 34 6.86 -2.11 7.83
CA ILE A 34 5.52 -2.20 8.40
C ILE A 34 4.53 -2.83 7.41
N GLN A 35 4.61 -2.47 6.12
CA GLN A 35 3.74 -3.08 5.11
C GLN A 35 4.06 -4.56 4.86
N TYR A 36 5.33 -4.96 4.96
CA TYR A 36 5.67 -6.39 4.93
C TYR A 36 5.09 -7.12 6.14
N VAL A 37 5.13 -6.53 7.33
CA VAL A 37 4.48 -7.12 8.51
C VAL A 37 2.97 -7.25 8.29
N ASN A 38 2.31 -6.22 7.74
CA ASN A 38 0.88 -6.28 7.43
C ASN A 38 0.52 -7.40 6.45
N LYS A 39 1.37 -7.62 5.43
CA LYS A 39 1.17 -8.65 4.41
C LYS A 39 1.44 -10.06 4.93
N LEU A 40 2.51 -10.25 5.70
CA LEU A 40 2.92 -11.56 6.21
C LEU A 40 2.10 -12.02 7.42
N PHE A 41 1.59 -11.07 8.20
CA PHE A 41 0.75 -11.34 9.37
C PHE A 41 -0.59 -10.60 9.23
N PRO A 42 -1.50 -11.05 8.36
CA PRO A 42 -2.86 -10.51 8.25
C PRO A 42 -3.60 -10.59 9.59
N ASP A 43 -4.44 -9.60 9.90
CA ASP A 43 -5.26 -9.56 11.11
C ASP A 43 -6.68 -9.94 10.70
N ALA A 44 -7.26 -10.92 11.39
CA ALA A 44 -8.61 -11.38 11.08
C ALA A 44 -9.66 -10.28 11.25
N LEU A 45 -9.44 -9.32 12.15
CA LEU A 45 -10.34 -8.18 12.38
C LEU A 45 -10.16 -7.07 11.35
N ASN A 46 -8.96 -6.97 10.74
CA ASN A 46 -8.57 -5.89 9.83
C ASN A 46 -7.82 -6.44 8.61
N TYR A 47 -8.43 -7.42 7.93
CA TYR A 47 -7.78 -8.14 6.82
C TYR A 47 -7.44 -7.21 5.64
N TYR A 48 -8.23 -6.16 5.43
CA TYR A 48 -8.06 -5.23 4.30
C TYR A 48 -7.15 -4.03 4.56
N ASN A 49 -6.47 -3.95 5.71
CA ASN A 49 -5.56 -2.83 5.98
C ASN A 49 -4.21 -2.95 5.23
N TYR A 50 -4.13 -3.83 4.23
CA TYR A 50 -2.99 -3.94 3.33
C TYR A 50 -3.08 -2.90 2.21
N ASN A 51 -2.37 -1.79 2.40
CA ASN A 51 -2.28 -0.74 1.39
C ASN A 51 -1.09 -1.03 0.45
N SER A 52 -1.34 -1.67 -0.70
CA SER A 52 -0.31 -1.93 -1.72
C SER A 52 0.36 -0.65 -2.24
N ASN A 53 -0.33 0.50 -2.14
CA ASN A 53 0.25 1.80 -2.48
C ASN A 53 1.35 2.20 -1.48
N GLY A 54 1.28 1.75 -0.22
CA GLY A 54 2.30 2.02 0.79
C GLY A 54 3.66 1.43 0.42
N VAL A 55 3.70 0.19 -0.09
CA VAL A 55 4.94 -0.46 -0.55
C VAL A 55 5.50 0.24 -1.78
N THR A 56 4.62 0.60 -2.73
CA THR A 56 5.02 1.30 -3.96
C THR A 56 5.59 2.68 -3.64
N TRP A 57 4.91 3.45 -2.79
CA TRP A 57 5.35 4.77 -2.33
C TRP A 57 6.69 4.70 -1.60
N ALA A 58 6.80 3.80 -0.61
CA ALA A 58 8.02 3.63 0.15
C ALA A 58 9.21 3.23 -0.74
N SER A 59 9.00 2.30 -1.68
CA SER A 59 10.04 1.88 -2.61
C SER A 59 10.50 3.04 -3.51
N ALA A 60 9.56 3.83 -4.04
CA ALA A 60 9.88 5.01 -4.86
C ALA A 60 10.67 6.06 -4.07
N VAL A 61 10.25 6.36 -2.84
CA VAL A 61 10.96 7.31 -1.97
C VAL A 61 12.37 6.80 -1.64
N LEU A 62 12.55 5.52 -1.31
CA LEU A 62 13.87 4.96 -1.02
C LEU A 62 14.80 5.00 -2.24
N PHE A 63 14.27 4.67 -3.42
CA PHE A 63 15.03 4.66 -4.67
C PHE A 63 15.62 6.03 -5.00
N VAL A 64 14.92 7.12 -4.64
CA VAL A 64 15.38 8.50 -4.88
C VAL A 64 16.15 9.08 -3.69
N SER A 65 15.62 8.94 -2.47
CA SER A 65 16.19 9.59 -1.28
C SER A 65 17.55 9.02 -0.88
N ILE A 66 17.80 7.72 -1.08
CA ILE A 66 19.09 7.10 -0.69
C ILE A 66 20.25 7.60 -1.56
N PRO A 67 20.19 7.57 -2.91
CA PRO A 67 21.25 8.16 -3.73
C PRO A 67 21.48 9.64 -3.43
N VAL A 68 20.40 10.40 -3.20
CA VAL A 68 20.48 11.82 -2.83
C VAL A 68 21.18 12.01 -1.48
N PHE A 69 20.82 11.23 -0.47
CA PHE A 69 21.44 11.28 0.85
C PHE A 69 22.93 10.93 0.79
N ILE A 70 23.29 9.85 0.08
CA ILE A 70 24.70 9.45 -0.08
C ILE A 70 25.49 10.52 -0.83
N PHE A 71 24.94 11.07 -1.91
CA PHE A 71 25.60 12.11 -2.69
C PHE A 71 25.82 13.39 -1.88
N THR A 72 24.80 13.85 -1.17
CA THR A 72 24.88 15.06 -0.34
C THR A 72 25.79 14.86 0.87
N SER A 73 25.78 13.69 1.51
CA SER A 73 26.73 13.30 2.54
C SER A 73 28.17 13.26 2.02
N TRP A 74 28.39 12.76 0.81
CA TRP A 74 29.71 12.76 0.17
C TRP A 74 30.22 14.18 -0.11
N LEU A 75 29.36 15.08 -0.59
CA LEU A 75 29.70 16.48 -0.81
C LEU A 75 30.07 17.18 0.52
N LEU A 76 29.28 16.97 1.58
CA LEU A 76 29.55 17.52 2.90
C LEU A 76 30.88 17.02 3.47
N GLU A 77 31.15 15.72 3.37
CA GLU A 77 32.41 15.12 3.84
C GLU A 77 33.62 15.62 3.03
N LYS A 78 33.45 15.89 1.74
CA LYS A 78 34.48 16.50 0.89
C LYS A 78 34.79 17.91 1.34
N ASP A 79 33.76 18.72 1.63
CA ASP A 79 33.91 20.10 2.09
C ASP A 79 34.57 20.15 3.49
N ILE A 80 34.22 19.22 4.40
CA ILE A 80 34.84 19.10 5.73
C ILE A 80 36.32 18.71 5.65
N LYS A 81 36.69 17.83 4.70
CA LYS A 81 38.11 17.46 4.49
C LYS A 81 38.93 18.61 3.92
N ALA A 82 38.33 19.46 3.10
CA ALA A 82 38.99 20.64 2.55
C ALA A 82 39.13 21.76 3.60
N MET A 83 38.13 21.91 4.48
CA MET A 83 38.08 22.95 5.51
C MET A 83 37.61 22.33 6.85
N PRO A 84 38.53 21.89 7.73
CA PRO A 84 38.19 21.21 8.97
C PRO A 84 37.26 22.01 9.90
N GLU A 85 37.34 23.34 9.87
CA GLU A 85 36.49 24.26 10.64
C GLU A 85 34.99 24.07 10.35
N LYS A 86 34.63 23.59 9.14
CA LYS A 86 33.24 23.31 8.75
C LYS A 86 32.59 22.19 9.57
N LYS A 87 33.38 21.32 10.21
CA LYS A 87 32.85 20.26 11.07
C LYS A 87 32.19 20.81 12.32
N ASP A 88 32.74 21.89 12.85
CA ASP A 88 32.35 22.51 14.11
C ASP A 88 31.27 23.58 13.96
N PHE A 89 30.76 23.76 12.74
CA PHE A 89 29.67 24.68 12.45
C PHE A 89 28.46 24.45 13.36
N GLU A 90 27.96 25.55 13.92
CA GLU A 90 26.84 25.57 14.85
C GLU A 90 25.58 24.96 14.22
N LEU A 91 25.33 25.24 12.94
CA LEU A 91 24.18 24.69 12.21
C LEU A 91 24.22 23.16 12.14
N ARG A 92 25.38 22.58 11.79
CA ARG A 92 25.54 21.12 11.75
C ARG A 92 25.26 20.53 13.13
N LYS A 93 25.91 21.05 14.17
CA LYS A 93 25.73 20.58 15.55
C LYS A 93 24.25 20.65 15.96
N TRP A 94 23.59 21.77 15.70
CA TRP A 94 22.17 21.95 16.00
C TRP A 94 21.28 20.92 15.29
N LEU A 95 21.48 20.69 13.99
CA LEU A 95 20.74 19.68 13.23
C LEU A 95 20.98 18.24 13.73
N LEU A 96 22.22 17.93 14.16
CA LEU A 96 22.54 16.63 14.74
C LEU A 96 21.86 16.43 16.11
N TYR A 97 21.93 17.42 16.99
CA TYR A 97 21.23 17.38 18.27
C TYR A 97 19.72 17.33 18.10
N PHE A 98 19.17 18.06 17.13
CA PHE A 98 17.76 17.99 16.77
C PHE A 98 17.35 16.58 16.32
N THR A 99 18.20 15.91 15.52
CA THR A 99 17.96 14.52 15.13
C THR A 99 17.99 13.55 16.30
N LEU A 100 18.95 13.70 17.22
CA LEU A 100 19.01 12.91 18.44
C LEU A 100 17.78 13.11 19.33
N PHE A 101 17.33 14.35 19.47
CA PHE A 101 16.13 14.71 20.21
C PHE A 101 14.88 14.07 19.61
N LEU A 102 14.68 14.20 18.29
CA LEU A 102 13.56 13.57 17.59
C LEU A 102 13.60 12.05 17.72
N SER A 103 14.76 11.43 17.55
CA SER A 103 14.92 9.99 17.70
C SER A 103 14.60 9.50 19.11
N ALA A 104 14.98 10.26 20.14
CA ALA A 104 14.65 9.93 21.53
C ALA A 104 13.15 10.06 21.80
N ILE A 105 12.51 11.12 21.29
CA ILE A 105 11.05 11.28 21.37
C ILE A 105 10.34 10.11 20.69
N THR A 106 10.76 9.73 19.49
CA THR A 106 10.17 8.60 18.75
C THR A 106 10.23 7.32 19.58
N ILE A 107 11.36 7.01 20.22
CA ILE A 107 11.50 5.83 21.09
C ILE A 107 10.52 5.90 22.27
N VAL A 108 10.42 7.05 22.95
CA VAL A 108 9.51 7.22 24.09
C VAL A 108 8.05 7.04 23.67
N VAL A 109 7.63 7.71 22.58
CA VAL A 109 6.26 7.62 22.07
C VAL A 109 5.93 6.20 21.63
N ASP A 110 6.84 5.50 20.95
CA ASP A 110 6.64 4.13 20.50
C ASP A 110 6.49 3.15 21.67
N LEU A 111 7.29 3.31 22.73
CA LEU A 111 7.14 2.55 23.98
C LEU A 111 5.83 2.87 24.71
N MET A 112 5.38 4.12 24.71
CA MET A 112 4.09 4.50 25.28
C MET A 112 2.94 3.82 24.53
N ILE A 113 2.97 3.83 23.20
CA ILE A 113 1.98 3.15 22.34
C ILE A 113 2.02 1.64 22.61
N PHE A 114 3.21 1.05 22.73
CA PHE A 114 3.37 -0.36 23.08
C PHE A 114 2.68 -0.72 24.40
N VAL A 115 2.99 0.03 25.47
CA VAL A 115 2.38 -0.19 26.80
C VAL A 115 0.87 0.02 26.75
N TYR A 116 0.39 1.06 26.08
CA TYR A 116 -1.05 1.33 25.95
C TYR A 116 -1.81 0.14 25.34
N ASN A 117 -1.33 -0.38 24.20
CA ASN A 117 -1.97 -1.52 23.53
C ASN A 117 -1.80 -2.83 24.30
N PHE A 118 -0.67 -3.01 25.00
CA PHE A 118 -0.49 -4.14 25.91
C PHE A 118 -1.53 -4.15 27.03
N LEU A 119 -1.81 -2.99 27.63
CA LEU A 119 -2.80 -2.86 28.71
C LEU A 119 -4.25 -3.07 28.22
N GLN A 120 -4.54 -2.81 26.95
CA GLN A 120 -5.83 -3.13 26.33
C GLN A 120 -6.00 -4.63 26.01
N GLY A 121 -4.93 -5.43 26.14
CA GLY A 121 -4.94 -6.84 25.73
C GLY A 121 -4.86 -7.06 24.21
N GLU A 122 -4.53 -6.03 23.44
CA GLU A 122 -4.51 -6.04 21.96
C GLU A 122 -3.12 -6.37 21.38
N LEU A 123 -2.24 -7.02 22.15
CA LEU A 123 -0.87 -7.26 21.73
C LEU A 123 -0.78 -8.39 20.69
N THR A 124 -0.97 -8.05 19.42
CA THR A 124 -0.78 -8.96 18.30
C THR A 124 0.71 -9.09 17.92
N ILE A 125 1.10 -10.23 17.33
CA ILE A 125 2.47 -10.42 16.80
C ILE A 125 2.85 -9.32 15.79
N ARG A 126 1.88 -8.91 14.96
CA ARG A 126 2.01 -7.79 14.02
C ARG A 126 2.34 -6.49 14.75
N PHE A 127 1.58 -6.14 15.77
CA PHE A 127 1.80 -4.92 16.53
C PHE A 127 3.18 -4.90 17.19
N PHE A 128 3.57 -6.01 17.82
CA PHE A 128 4.89 -6.19 18.40
C PHE A 128 6.02 -5.97 17.37
N LEU A 129 5.91 -6.57 16.18
CA LEU A 129 6.90 -6.41 15.12
C LEU A 129 6.99 -4.97 14.61
N LYS A 130 5.87 -4.24 14.52
CA LYS A 130 5.86 -2.82 14.10
C LYS A 130 6.61 -1.92 15.08
N VAL A 131 6.33 -2.07 16.38
CA VAL A 131 7.05 -1.37 17.46
C VAL A 131 8.54 -1.72 17.41
N LEU A 132 8.87 -3.01 17.28
CA LEU A 132 10.27 -3.44 17.20
C LEU A 132 11.01 -2.81 16.01
N ILE A 133 10.37 -2.70 14.84
CA ILE A 133 10.96 -2.02 13.68
C ILE A 133 11.28 -0.56 14.00
N VAL A 134 10.33 0.18 14.58
CA VAL A 134 10.52 1.59 14.92
C VAL A 134 11.63 1.76 15.94
N LEU A 135 11.66 0.95 17.00
CA LEU A 135 12.73 0.94 18.01
C LEU A 135 14.11 0.66 17.43
N ILE A 136 14.23 -0.33 16.54
CA ILE A 136 15.51 -0.67 15.91
C ILE A 136 16.00 0.49 15.03
N VAL A 137 15.13 1.08 14.20
CA VAL A 137 15.52 2.16 13.28
C VAL A 137 15.83 3.45 14.04
N ALA A 138 15.01 3.82 15.02
CA ALA A 138 15.27 4.97 15.87
C ALA A 138 16.53 4.75 16.73
N GLY A 139 16.69 3.57 17.34
CA GLY A 139 17.89 3.23 18.11
C GLY A 139 19.18 3.28 17.28
N ALA A 140 19.15 2.74 16.06
CA ALA A 140 20.28 2.80 15.12
C ALA A 140 20.58 4.25 14.69
N THR A 141 19.55 5.06 14.44
CA THR A 141 19.68 6.49 14.12
C THR A 141 20.34 7.25 15.28
N PHE A 142 19.84 7.05 16.50
CA PHE A 142 20.39 7.65 17.71
C PHE A 142 21.85 7.26 17.90
N ALA A 143 22.16 5.96 17.83
CA ALA A 143 23.51 5.44 18.00
C ALA A 143 24.47 6.01 16.94
N TYR A 144 24.05 6.08 15.68
CA TYR A 144 24.84 6.63 14.58
C TYR A 144 25.18 8.09 14.81
N TYR A 145 24.20 8.95 15.12
CA TYR A 145 24.47 10.38 15.29
C TYR A 145 25.19 10.69 16.60
N MET A 146 24.98 9.90 17.66
CA MET A 146 25.77 9.99 18.88
C MET A 146 27.25 9.67 18.61
N TRP A 147 27.51 8.64 17.79
CA TRP A 147 28.85 8.30 17.35
C TRP A 147 29.43 9.37 16.41
N ASP A 148 28.67 9.91 15.46
CA ASP A 148 29.13 10.96 14.54
C ASP A 148 29.48 12.29 15.23
N LEU A 149 28.78 12.62 16.33
CA LEU A 149 29.13 13.76 17.19
C LEU A 149 30.48 13.58 17.90
N LYS A 150 30.82 12.35 18.29
CA LYS A 150 32.04 12.03 19.04
C LYS A 150 33.24 11.69 18.15
N ARG A 151 32.99 11.37 16.88
CA ARG A 151 34.01 10.90 15.92
C ARG A 151 35.03 12.00 15.60
N THR A 152 36.31 11.66 15.52
CA THR A 152 37.39 12.55 15.05
C THR A 152 37.51 12.54 13.51
N ILE A 153 38.21 13.52 12.90
CA ILE A 153 38.35 13.64 11.42
C ILE A 153 39.33 12.60 10.84
N GLU A 154 39.76 11.63 11.65
CA GLU A 154 40.73 10.64 11.20
C GLU A 154 40.23 9.82 10.01
N LYS A 155 41.17 9.40 9.18
CA LYS A 155 40.92 8.79 7.87
C LYS A 155 40.43 7.36 8.06
N THR A 156 39.15 7.20 8.39
CA THR A 156 38.55 5.91 8.69
C THR A 156 37.58 5.47 7.59
N ASN A 157 37.68 4.23 7.13
CA ASN A 157 36.78 3.64 6.12
C ASN A 157 35.36 3.35 6.66
N ILE A 158 35.12 3.57 7.94
CA ILE A 158 33.86 3.28 8.64
C ILE A 158 32.63 3.92 7.98
N LEU A 159 32.71 5.18 7.53
CA LEU A 159 31.61 5.82 6.81
C LEU A 159 31.29 5.12 5.49
N LYS A 160 32.32 4.70 4.75
CA LYS A 160 32.13 3.97 3.49
C LYS A 160 31.50 2.61 3.73
N ILE A 161 31.95 1.91 4.77
CA ILE A 161 31.37 0.62 5.18
C ILE A 161 29.91 0.80 5.57
N LEU A 162 29.58 1.76 6.44
CA LEU A 162 28.21 2.05 6.86
C LEU A 162 27.32 2.41 5.66
N ALA A 163 27.78 3.31 4.79
CA ALA A 163 27.03 3.70 3.59
C ALA A 163 26.79 2.51 2.65
N THR A 164 27.79 1.64 2.46
CA THR A 164 27.68 0.44 1.61
C THR A 164 26.71 -0.56 2.21
N THR A 165 26.83 -0.86 3.52
CA THR A 165 25.95 -1.78 4.23
C THR A 165 24.50 -1.29 4.21
N LEU A 166 24.25 -0.01 4.49
CA LEU A 166 22.92 0.57 4.44
C LEU A 166 22.33 0.53 3.03
N SER A 167 23.14 0.82 2.00
CA SER A 167 22.71 0.74 0.60
C SER A 167 22.30 -0.68 0.23
N ILE A 168 23.08 -1.69 0.63
CA ILE A 168 22.78 -3.10 0.38
C ILE A 168 21.49 -3.51 1.11
N ILE A 169 21.31 -3.12 2.37
CA ILE A 169 20.11 -3.42 3.15
C ILE A 169 18.86 -2.83 2.48
N VAL A 170 18.92 -1.56 2.08
CA VAL A 170 17.79 -0.88 1.46
C VAL A 170 17.48 -1.48 0.08
N LEU A 171 18.50 -1.69 -0.76
CA LEU A 171 18.31 -2.34 -2.07
C LEU A 171 17.73 -3.74 -1.90
N GLY A 172 18.26 -4.52 -0.95
CA GLY A 172 17.74 -5.85 -0.62
C GLY A 172 16.28 -5.80 -0.17
N SER A 173 15.91 -4.79 0.62
CA SER A 173 14.53 -4.59 1.07
C SER A 173 13.60 -4.23 -0.09
N ILE A 174 14.00 -3.32 -0.99
CA ILE A 174 13.22 -3.00 -2.20
C ILE A 174 12.99 -4.24 -3.07
N VAL A 175 14.06 -5.03 -3.29
CA VAL A 175 13.98 -6.28 -4.06
C VAL A 175 13.07 -7.29 -3.39
N ALA A 176 13.15 -7.45 -2.07
CA ALA A 176 12.24 -8.30 -1.30
C ALA A 176 10.76 -7.88 -1.48
N GLY A 177 10.50 -6.58 -1.64
CA GLY A 177 9.18 -6.05 -1.94
C GLY A 177 8.55 -6.63 -3.20
N PHE A 178 9.34 -6.86 -4.24
CA PHE A 178 8.83 -7.48 -5.46
C PHE A 178 8.41 -8.94 -5.26
N PHE A 179 9.07 -9.67 -4.34
CA PHE A 179 8.69 -11.04 -4.02
C PHE A 179 7.48 -11.12 -3.07
N ILE A 180 7.32 -10.16 -2.16
CA ILE A 180 6.23 -10.15 -1.17
C ILE A 180 4.92 -9.61 -1.76
N VAL A 181 5.02 -8.57 -2.60
CA VAL A 181 3.86 -7.80 -3.10
C VAL A 181 3.57 -8.07 -4.57
N GLY A 182 4.53 -8.62 -5.31
CA GLY A 182 4.45 -8.78 -6.74
C GLY A 182 5.08 -7.60 -7.49
N THR A 183 5.28 -7.80 -8.78
CA THR A 183 5.98 -6.85 -9.66
C THR A 183 5.06 -5.70 -10.12
N PRO A 184 5.60 -4.58 -10.63
CA PRO A 184 4.76 -3.51 -11.20
C PRO A 184 3.81 -3.98 -12.32
N LYS A 185 4.24 -4.97 -13.12
CA LYS A 185 3.41 -5.58 -14.16
C LYS A 185 2.24 -6.35 -13.56
N GLU A 186 2.49 -7.12 -12.51
CA GLU A 186 1.47 -7.87 -11.78
C GLU A 186 0.47 -6.95 -11.08
N GLN A 187 0.95 -5.87 -10.44
CA GLN A 187 0.08 -4.85 -9.85
C GLN A 187 -0.80 -4.16 -10.90
N ARG A 188 -0.28 -3.93 -12.11
CA ARG A 188 -1.07 -3.39 -13.22
C ARG A 188 -2.13 -4.40 -13.70
N ASN A 189 -1.75 -5.66 -13.85
CA ASN A 189 -2.68 -6.73 -14.23
C ASN A 189 -3.80 -6.88 -13.20
N LYS A 190 -3.47 -6.84 -11.90
CA LYS A 190 -4.47 -6.89 -10.82
C LYS A 190 -5.47 -5.74 -10.90
N ARG A 191 -5.01 -4.51 -11.20
CA ARG A 191 -5.92 -3.38 -11.42
C ARG A 191 -6.81 -3.54 -12.65
N PHE A 192 -6.32 -4.17 -13.72
CA PHE A 192 -7.18 -4.49 -14.87
C PHE A 192 -8.24 -5.52 -14.48
N ASP A 193 -7.85 -6.58 -13.75
CA ASP A 193 -8.79 -7.59 -13.25
C ASP A 193 -9.81 -6.98 -12.27
N ASP A 194 -9.42 -6.02 -11.43
CA ASP A 194 -10.32 -5.31 -10.54
C ASP A 194 -11.38 -4.49 -11.32
N ASN A 195 -10.98 -3.81 -12.40
CA ASN A 195 -11.92 -3.13 -13.28
C ASN A 195 -12.83 -4.14 -14.02
N ARG A 196 -12.31 -5.31 -14.42
CA ARG A 196 -13.14 -6.38 -15.01
C ARG A 196 -14.20 -6.87 -14.02
N ILE A 197 -13.83 -7.09 -12.77
CA ILE A 197 -14.77 -7.47 -11.70
C ILE A 197 -15.83 -6.37 -11.48
N GLU A 198 -15.44 -5.10 -11.48
CA GLU A 198 -16.39 -3.98 -11.40
C GLU A 198 -17.36 -3.96 -12.59
N HIS A 199 -16.87 -4.13 -13.81
CA HIS A 199 -17.70 -4.22 -15.02
C HIS A 199 -18.68 -5.41 -14.94
N LEU A 200 -18.21 -6.57 -14.51
CA LEU A 200 -19.04 -7.77 -14.35
C LEU A 200 -20.12 -7.61 -13.27
N ASN A 201 -19.80 -6.97 -12.14
CA ASN A 201 -20.77 -6.59 -11.12
C ASN A 201 -21.85 -5.67 -11.72
N ASN A 202 -21.43 -4.61 -12.42
CA ASN A 202 -22.35 -3.65 -13.05
C ASN A 202 -23.26 -4.33 -14.08
N ILE A 203 -22.70 -5.17 -14.97
CA ILE A 203 -23.48 -5.94 -15.94
C ILE A 203 -24.47 -6.86 -15.23
N SER A 204 -24.02 -7.60 -14.22
CA SER A 204 -24.90 -8.52 -13.48
C SER A 204 -26.05 -7.78 -12.78
N SER A 205 -25.79 -6.59 -12.22
CA SER A 205 -26.85 -5.75 -11.63
C SER A 205 -27.86 -5.30 -12.69
N GLN A 206 -27.42 -4.93 -13.90
CA GLN A 206 -28.34 -4.55 -14.97
C GLN A 206 -29.14 -5.73 -15.51
N ILE A 207 -28.56 -6.94 -15.59
CA ILE A 207 -29.30 -8.16 -15.95
C ILE A 207 -30.42 -8.42 -14.95
N ASN A 208 -30.13 -8.31 -13.64
CA ASN A 208 -31.13 -8.49 -12.60
C ASN A 208 -32.26 -7.46 -12.73
N TYR A 209 -31.92 -6.19 -12.97
CA TYR A 209 -32.91 -5.13 -13.19
C TYR A 209 -33.76 -5.36 -14.44
N TYR A 210 -33.14 -5.78 -15.55
CA TYR A 210 -33.83 -6.10 -16.79
C TYR A 210 -34.84 -7.24 -16.58
N TRP A 211 -34.43 -8.30 -15.89
CA TRP A 211 -35.30 -9.42 -15.56
C TRP A 211 -36.44 -9.01 -14.62
N GLN A 212 -36.20 -8.17 -13.61
CA GLN A 212 -37.25 -7.66 -12.72
C GLN A 212 -38.35 -6.87 -13.47
N GLN A 213 -38.01 -6.22 -14.59
CA GLN A 213 -38.97 -5.44 -15.37
C GLN A 213 -39.69 -6.21 -16.46
N LYS A 214 -38.99 -7.16 -17.08
CA LYS A 214 -39.48 -7.85 -18.29
C LYS A 214 -39.75 -9.33 -18.06
N GLU A 215 -39.45 -9.84 -16.86
CA GLU A 215 -39.57 -11.25 -16.45
C GLU A 215 -38.89 -12.24 -17.41
N LYS A 216 -37.90 -11.75 -18.18
CA LYS A 216 -37.11 -12.52 -19.15
C LYS A 216 -35.66 -12.04 -19.10
N LEU A 217 -34.71 -12.97 -19.24
CA LEU A 217 -33.31 -12.64 -19.46
C LEU A 217 -33.12 -11.87 -20.79
N PRO A 218 -32.14 -10.95 -20.87
CA PRO A 218 -31.76 -10.34 -22.15
C PRO A 218 -31.23 -11.41 -23.10
N GLU A 219 -31.50 -11.28 -24.41
CA GLU A 219 -30.97 -12.25 -25.40
C GLU A 219 -29.49 -11.97 -25.68
N GLN A 220 -29.10 -10.70 -25.56
CA GLN A 220 -27.74 -10.21 -25.77
C GLN A 220 -27.46 -9.02 -24.84
N LEU A 221 -26.19 -8.78 -24.51
CA LEU A 221 -25.80 -7.68 -23.60
C LEU A 221 -26.16 -6.29 -24.12
N THR A 222 -26.30 -6.12 -25.44
CA THR A 222 -26.74 -4.87 -26.05
C THR A 222 -28.18 -4.51 -25.69
N ASP A 223 -29.02 -5.48 -25.30
CA ASP A 223 -30.40 -5.23 -24.85
C ASP A 223 -30.44 -4.50 -23.50
N LEU A 224 -29.33 -4.49 -22.76
CA LEU A 224 -29.17 -3.75 -21.52
C LEU A 224 -28.89 -2.27 -21.75
N GLN A 225 -28.44 -1.87 -22.95
CA GLN A 225 -28.17 -0.46 -23.25
C GLN A 225 -29.46 0.35 -23.20
N ASN A 226 -29.42 1.45 -22.46
CA ASN A 226 -30.58 2.32 -22.32
C ASN A 226 -30.13 3.78 -22.17
N ASP A 227 -30.37 4.56 -23.22
CA ASP A 227 -30.06 5.99 -23.29
C ASP A 227 -30.79 6.81 -22.21
N ILE A 228 -31.96 6.35 -21.75
CA ILE A 228 -32.75 7.02 -20.72
C ILE A 228 -32.10 6.87 -19.34
N ASN A 229 -31.57 5.68 -19.04
CA ASN A 229 -30.94 5.38 -17.75
C ASN A 229 -29.42 5.67 -17.75
N GLY A 230 -28.85 6.01 -18.92
CA GLY A 230 -27.42 6.32 -19.08
C GLY A 230 -26.50 5.12 -18.88
N PHE A 231 -27.02 3.89 -18.98
CA PHE A 231 -26.19 2.68 -18.87
C PHE A 231 -25.50 2.39 -20.21
N PHE A 232 -24.19 2.43 -20.20
CA PHE A 232 -23.34 2.02 -21.31
C PHE A 232 -22.70 0.68 -20.99
N LEU A 233 -22.71 -0.22 -21.97
CA LEU A 233 -22.10 -1.53 -21.80
C LEU A 233 -20.57 -1.37 -21.68
N PRO A 234 -19.96 -1.75 -20.55
CA PRO A 234 -18.51 -1.64 -20.41
C PRO A 234 -17.81 -2.70 -21.28
N VAL A 235 -16.59 -2.37 -21.72
CA VAL A 235 -15.70 -3.27 -22.47
C VAL A 235 -14.49 -3.64 -21.62
N ASP A 236 -13.72 -4.64 -22.06
CA ASP A 236 -12.46 -4.99 -21.41
C ASP A 236 -11.51 -3.76 -21.41
N PRO A 237 -11.02 -3.33 -20.23
CA PRO A 237 -10.22 -2.11 -20.11
C PRO A 237 -8.83 -2.19 -20.76
N GLU A 238 -8.40 -3.39 -21.17
CA GLU A 238 -7.11 -3.62 -21.81
C GLU A 238 -7.26 -3.94 -23.31
N THR A 239 -8.23 -4.78 -23.69
CA THR A 239 -8.41 -5.21 -25.09
C THR A 239 -9.49 -4.43 -25.84
N ASN A 240 -10.36 -3.70 -25.13
CA ASN A 240 -11.60 -3.09 -25.66
C ASN A 240 -12.58 -4.10 -26.28
N GLU A 241 -12.43 -5.39 -26.00
CA GLU A 241 -13.37 -6.41 -26.45
C GLU A 241 -14.60 -6.43 -25.53
N SER A 242 -15.76 -6.79 -26.09
CA SER A 242 -16.98 -6.97 -25.30
C SER A 242 -16.89 -8.22 -24.42
N TYR A 243 -17.47 -8.15 -23.23
CA TYR A 243 -17.61 -9.32 -22.36
C TYR A 243 -18.49 -10.39 -23.00
N THR A 244 -18.19 -11.66 -22.72
CA THR A 244 -18.99 -12.78 -23.23
C THR A 244 -20.17 -13.04 -22.29
N TYR A 245 -21.35 -13.22 -22.88
CA TYR A 245 -22.59 -13.54 -22.19
C TYR A 245 -23.31 -14.64 -22.96
N ASN A 246 -23.66 -15.72 -22.28
CA ASN A 246 -24.49 -16.77 -22.87
C ASN A 246 -25.64 -17.14 -21.93
N VAL A 247 -26.84 -17.22 -22.48
CA VAL A 247 -28.02 -17.75 -21.78
C VAL A 247 -27.93 -19.28 -21.76
N LYS A 248 -28.06 -19.89 -20.57
CA LYS A 248 -28.01 -21.35 -20.38
C LYS A 248 -29.41 -21.94 -20.22
N SER A 249 -30.31 -21.21 -19.56
CA SER A 249 -31.73 -21.57 -19.39
C SER A 249 -32.57 -20.31 -19.19
N ASP A 250 -33.87 -20.47 -18.93
CA ASP A 250 -34.80 -19.36 -18.71
C ASP A 250 -34.41 -18.45 -17.55
N LEU A 251 -33.66 -18.97 -16.57
CA LEU A 251 -33.22 -18.24 -15.37
C LEU A 251 -31.71 -18.28 -15.15
N SER A 252 -30.94 -19.00 -15.96
CA SER A 252 -29.48 -19.09 -15.81
C SER A 252 -28.71 -18.54 -17.00
N PHE A 253 -27.62 -17.85 -16.69
CA PHE A 253 -26.72 -17.24 -17.64
C PHE A 253 -25.28 -17.37 -17.19
N GLU A 254 -24.34 -17.24 -18.13
CA GLU A 254 -22.92 -17.13 -17.83
C GLU A 254 -22.35 -15.79 -18.29
N LEU A 255 -21.45 -15.22 -17.48
CA LEU A 255 -20.63 -14.07 -17.83
C LEU A 255 -19.16 -14.45 -17.81
N CYS A 256 -18.42 -14.15 -18.88
CA CYS A 256 -17.00 -14.46 -18.95
C CYS A 256 -16.12 -13.23 -19.12
N ALA A 257 -14.94 -13.29 -18.53
CA ALA A 257 -13.87 -12.31 -18.71
C ALA A 257 -12.50 -13.01 -18.72
N ASN A 258 -11.51 -12.35 -19.32
CA ASN A 258 -10.14 -12.83 -19.35
C ASN A 258 -9.32 -12.19 -18.21
N PHE A 259 -8.93 -12.98 -17.21
CA PHE A 259 -8.16 -12.51 -16.07
C PHE A 259 -6.67 -12.81 -16.22
N LYS A 260 -5.83 -11.91 -15.72
CA LYS A 260 -4.37 -12.05 -15.78
C LYS A 260 -3.75 -12.45 -14.44
N THR A 261 -4.52 -12.41 -13.37
CA THR A 261 -4.14 -12.78 -12.01
C THR A 261 -5.11 -13.80 -11.44
N GLU A 262 -4.70 -14.46 -10.37
CA GLU A 262 -5.57 -15.35 -9.60
C GLU A 262 -6.19 -14.56 -8.44
N LEU A 263 -7.49 -14.72 -8.22
CA LEU A 263 -8.19 -14.22 -7.04
C LEU A 263 -8.79 -15.40 -6.29
N LYS A 264 -8.23 -15.69 -5.10
CA LYS A 264 -8.67 -16.82 -4.27
C LYS A 264 -9.94 -16.48 -3.48
N PRO A 265 -10.75 -17.49 -3.11
CA PRO A 265 -11.98 -17.27 -2.33
C PRO A 265 -11.77 -16.46 -1.04
N ASP A 266 -10.72 -16.75 -0.28
CA ASP A 266 -10.42 -16.04 0.97
C ASP A 266 -10.10 -14.55 0.72
N GLU A 267 -9.38 -14.25 -0.36
CA GLU A 267 -9.07 -12.88 -0.75
C GLU A 267 -10.32 -12.14 -1.25
N ASN A 268 -11.21 -12.83 -1.95
CA ASN A 268 -12.48 -12.27 -2.43
C ASN A 268 -13.45 -11.99 -1.26
N MET A 269 -13.60 -12.92 -0.32
CA MET A 269 -14.41 -12.72 0.88
C MET A 269 -13.91 -11.54 1.71
N ALA A 270 -12.59 -11.39 1.82
CA ALA A 270 -12.00 -10.25 2.48
C ALA A 270 -12.26 -8.91 1.75
N ARG A 271 -12.25 -8.90 0.42
CA ARG A 271 -12.63 -7.74 -0.41
C ARG A 271 -14.07 -7.30 -0.13
N ALA A 272 -14.99 -8.26 -0.14
CA ALA A 272 -16.40 -8.02 0.11
C ALA A 272 -16.65 -7.40 1.51
N ASN A 273 -16.01 -7.93 2.55
CA ASN A 273 -16.18 -7.43 3.91
C ASN A 273 -15.68 -5.98 4.11
N TYR A 274 -14.62 -5.57 3.40
CA TYR A 274 -14.13 -4.18 3.47
C TYR A 274 -15.11 -3.16 2.90
N TYR A 275 -15.75 -3.50 1.78
CA TYR A 275 -16.61 -2.56 1.06
C TYR A 275 -18.00 -2.44 1.69
N TYR A 276 -18.52 -3.52 2.26
CA TYR A 276 -19.90 -3.58 2.75
C TYR A 276 -20.03 -3.62 4.28
N GLY A 277 -18.95 -3.86 5.03
CA GLY A 277 -18.94 -3.86 6.51
C GLY A 277 -19.72 -5.01 7.18
N TYR A 278 -20.44 -5.81 6.40
CA TYR A 278 -21.15 -7.04 6.79
C TYR A 278 -21.40 -7.90 5.53
N PRO A 279 -21.55 -9.23 5.66
CA PRO A 279 -21.85 -10.09 4.53
C PRO A 279 -23.27 -9.79 4.03
N THR A 280 -23.41 -9.03 2.95
CA THR A 280 -24.69 -8.84 2.26
C THR A 280 -24.88 -9.90 1.18
N LEU A 281 -26.13 -10.25 0.88
CA LEU A 281 -26.48 -11.07 -0.29
C LEU A 281 -26.14 -10.37 -1.61
N LEU A 282 -26.02 -9.03 -1.64
CA LEU A 282 -25.51 -8.27 -2.78
C LEU A 282 -23.97 -8.33 -2.90
N ALA A 283 -23.25 -8.43 -1.78
CA ALA A 283 -21.81 -8.73 -1.72
C ALA A 283 -21.47 -10.21 -2.01
N SER A 284 -22.48 -11.04 -2.31
CA SER A 284 -22.31 -12.48 -2.52
C SER A 284 -21.85 -12.88 -3.92
N GLN A 285 -21.63 -11.91 -4.83
CA GLN A 285 -21.10 -12.23 -6.15
C GLN A 285 -19.66 -12.71 -6.04
N LYS A 286 -19.53 -14.03 -6.00
CA LYS A 286 -18.25 -14.74 -5.94
C LYS A 286 -17.56 -14.63 -7.30
N TRP A 287 -16.63 -13.69 -7.39
CA TRP A 287 -15.74 -13.46 -8.53
C TRP A 287 -14.35 -14.06 -8.31
N ASP A 288 -14.21 -15.09 -7.47
CA ASP A 288 -12.94 -15.83 -7.39
C ASP A 288 -12.63 -16.49 -8.74
N HIS A 289 -11.41 -16.30 -9.23
CA HIS A 289 -11.02 -16.68 -10.58
C HIS A 289 -9.56 -17.13 -10.68
N GLY A 290 -9.31 -18.05 -11.60
CA GLY A 290 -7.97 -18.38 -12.07
C GLY A 290 -7.46 -17.41 -13.13
N ILE A 291 -6.27 -17.69 -13.66
CA ILE A 291 -5.71 -16.97 -14.81
C ILE A 291 -6.35 -17.51 -16.10
N GLY A 292 -6.69 -16.62 -17.02
CA GLY A 292 -7.25 -16.92 -18.34
C GLY A 292 -8.72 -16.56 -18.45
N ASN A 293 -9.39 -17.13 -19.45
CA ASN A 293 -10.82 -16.92 -19.64
C ASN A 293 -11.61 -17.72 -18.62
N VAL A 294 -12.34 -17.03 -17.75
CA VAL A 294 -13.17 -17.62 -16.69
C VAL A 294 -14.61 -17.18 -16.88
N CYS A 295 -15.53 -18.15 -16.86
CA CYS A 295 -16.97 -17.93 -16.98
C CYS A 295 -17.63 -18.18 -15.62
N PHE A 296 -18.51 -17.27 -15.23
CA PHE A 296 -19.26 -17.33 -14.00
C PHE A 296 -20.73 -17.60 -14.33
N GLU A 297 -21.18 -18.80 -14.00
CA GLU A 297 -22.60 -19.14 -14.07
C GLU A 297 -23.36 -18.47 -12.93
N ARG A 298 -24.53 -17.94 -13.26
CA ARG A 298 -25.46 -17.28 -12.35
C ARG A 298 -26.87 -17.75 -12.65
N THR A 299 -27.64 -17.93 -11.60
CA THR A 299 -29.06 -18.25 -11.68
C THR A 299 -29.82 -17.16 -10.96
N ILE A 300 -30.79 -16.57 -11.65
CA ILE A 300 -31.75 -15.64 -11.07
C ILE A 300 -32.64 -16.43 -10.12
N ASP A 301 -32.72 -15.98 -8.87
CA ASP A 301 -33.68 -16.45 -7.89
C ASP A 301 -34.92 -15.54 -7.93
N PRO A 302 -36.05 -16.00 -8.50
CA PRO A 302 -37.26 -15.19 -8.61
C PRO A 302 -37.82 -14.77 -7.26
N ASP A 303 -37.70 -15.61 -6.23
CA ASP A 303 -38.27 -15.36 -4.91
C ASP A 303 -37.47 -14.30 -4.15
N LEU A 304 -36.16 -14.22 -4.40
CA LEU A 304 -35.28 -13.18 -3.86
C LEU A 304 -35.47 -11.82 -4.56
N LEU A 305 -35.73 -11.83 -5.87
CA LEU A 305 -35.72 -10.61 -6.70
C LEU A 305 -37.10 -10.02 -6.96
N LYS A 306 -38.19 -10.76 -6.74
CA LYS A 306 -39.56 -10.21 -6.78
C LYS A 306 -39.78 -9.27 -5.60
N THR A 307 -39.69 -7.96 -5.85
CA THR A 307 -40.06 -6.93 -4.87
C THR A 307 -41.56 -6.94 -4.59
N ASN A 308 -41.96 -7.44 -3.40
CA ASN A 308 -43.08 -7.02 -2.53
C ASN A 308 -44.47 -6.66 -3.10
N SER A 309 -44.80 -6.83 -4.38
CA SER A 309 -46.16 -6.59 -4.88
C SER A 309 -47.13 -7.73 -4.53
N GLU A 310 -46.62 -8.89 -4.11
CA GLU A 310 -47.42 -10.07 -3.73
C GLU A 310 -47.22 -10.55 -2.28
N LEU A 311 -46.25 -9.98 -1.55
CA LEU A 311 -46.05 -10.29 -0.13
C LEU A 311 -47.15 -9.59 0.68
N LYS A 312 -48.31 -10.26 0.82
CA LYS A 312 -49.28 -9.94 1.87
C LYS A 312 -48.54 -10.10 3.19
N PRO A 313 -48.35 -9.05 4.01
CA PRO A 313 -47.75 -9.23 5.32
C PRO A 313 -48.68 -10.16 6.11
N GLU A 314 -48.21 -11.38 6.37
CA GLU A 314 -48.89 -12.27 7.29
C GLU A 314 -48.68 -11.69 8.67
N VAL A 315 -49.70 -11.03 9.19
CA VAL A 315 -49.71 -10.51 10.57
C VAL A 315 -49.71 -11.74 11.48
N ILE A 316 -48.54 -12.12 11.96
CA ILE A 316 -48.39 -13.10 13.03
C ILE A 316 -49.08 -12.49 14.25
N ARG A 317 -50.24 -13.03 14.62
CA ARG A 317 -50.97 -12.67 15.84
C ARG A 317 -50.49 -13.47 17.03
#